data_AF-A0A940YKP1-F1
#
_entry.id   AF-A0A940YKP1-F1
#
_cell.length_a   1.000
_cell.length_b   1.000
_cell.length_c   1.000
_cell.angle_alpha   90.00
_cell.angle_beta   90.00
_cell.angle_gamma   90.00
#
_symmetry.space_group_name_H-M   'P 1'
#
loop_
_entity.id
_entity.type
_entity.pdbx_description
1 polymer ?
#
loop_
_entity_poly.entity_id
_entity_poly.type
_entity_poly.pdbx_seq_one_letter_code
_entity_poly.pdbx_strand_id
1 'polypeptide(L)'
;MSPPRQRFRRRPDQAVTAVQLRLDTDGLVYRKWGDLQRARAGDWLVDNDGDVYTVAADSFAATYREVSPGRFVKSAPVWAVQAGSAGSVVTREGRTHHAAGDWLVSNQPDGGDAYAISAERFAQLYEPDDPGLSAV
;
A
#
# COMPACT_ATOMS: atom_id res chain seq x y z
N MET A 1 -19.23 -6.85 14.46
CA MET A 1 -17.96 -6.13 14.69
C MET A 1 -16.93 -6.73 13.76
N SER A 2 -16.28 -5.93 12.92
CA SER A 2 -15.13 -6.40 12.16
C SER A 2 -13.97 -6.70 13.13
N PRO A 3 -13.17 -7.74 12.88
CA PRO A 3 -12.02 -8.05 13.73
C PRO A 3 -11.06 -6.86 13.80
N PRO A 4 -10.37 -6.65 14.94
CA PRO A 4 -9.41 -5.57 15.08
C PRO A 4 -8.25 -5.75 14.11
N ARG A 5 -7.76 -4.64 13.54
CA ARG A 5 -6.57 -4.65 12.68
C ARG A 5 -5.31 -4.85 13.53
N GLN A 6 -4.43 -5.73 13.09
CA GLN A 6 -3.12 -5.95 13.70
C GLN A 6 -2.06 -5.07 13.02
N ARG A 7 -1.03 -4.67 13.77
CA ARG A 7 0.09 -3.88 13.25
C ARG A 7 1.15 -4.79 12.58
N PHE A 8 1.61 -4.37 11.41
CA PHE A 8 2.65 -5.04 10.62
C PHE A 8 3.70 -4.04 10.14
N ARG A 9 4.91 -4.53 9.92
CA ARG A 9 6.00 -3.76 9.32
C ARG A 9 6.41 -4.39 8.00
N ARG A 10 6.92 -3.55 7.09
CA ARG A 10 7.51 -4.03 5.85
C ARG A 10 8.76 -4.84 6.18
N ARG A 11 8.96 -5.98 5.53
CA ARG A 11 10.22 -6.72 5.59
C ARG A 11 11.37 -5.86 5.03
N PRO A 12 12.61 -6.02 5.54
CA PRO A 12 13.77 -5.28 5.06
C PRO A 12 14.04 -5.54 3.57
N ASP A 13 14.81 -4.65 2.94
CA ASP A 13 15.31 -4.76 1.55
C ASP A 13 14.25 -4.80 0.44
N GLN A 14 13.00 -4.46 0.76
CA GLN A 14 11.89 -4.36 -0.19
C GLN A 14 11.79 -2.96 -0.81
N ALA A 15 12.85 -2.49 -1.48
CA ALA A 15 12.88 -1.18 -2.11
C ALA A 15 12.10 -1.17 -3.43
N VAL A 16 11.15 -0.23 -3.57
CA VAL A 16 10.42 0.03 -4.82
C VAL A 16 11.18 1.02 -5.69
N THR A 17 10.88 1.02 -6.99
CA THR A 17 11.24 2.13 -7.89
C THR A 17 10.04 3.07 -7.97
N ALA A 18 10.25 4.38 -7.86
CA ALA A 18 9.15 5.32 -7.96
C ALA A 18 9.56 6.63 -8.63
N VAL A 19 8.61 7.22 -9.35
CA VAL A 19 8.75 8.54 -9.97
C VAL A 19 7.50 9.37 -9.67
N GLN A 20 7.71 10.61 -9.24
CA GLN A 20 6.60 11.54 -9.02
C GLN A 20 6.13 12.11 -10.35
N LEU A 21 4.81 12.18 -10.56
CA LEU A 21 4.16 12.74 -11.74
C LEU A 21 4.26 14.27 -11.74
N ARG A 22 5.48 14.80 -11.87
CA ARG A 22 5.79 16.24 -11.99
C ARG A 22 5.79 16.69 -13.44
N LEU A 23 4.76 16.28 -14.17
CA LEU A 23 4.47 16.72 -15.53
C LEU A 23 3.27 17.67 -15.49
N ASP A 24 3.14 18.52 -16.51
CA ASP A 24 1.90 19.27 -16.74
C ASP A 24 0.85 18.32 -17.32
N THR A 25 -0.07 17.83 -16.47
CA THR A 25 -1.04 16.80 -16.81
C THR A 25 -2.21 16.80 -15.82
N ASP A 26 -3.39 16.37 -16.30
CA ASP A 26 -4.51 16.03 -15.41
C ASP A 26 -4.23 14.77 -14.56
N GLY A 27 -3.21 13.99 -14.94
CA GLY A 27 -2.75 12.81 -14.24
C GLY A 27 -2.87 11.54 -15.09
N LEU A 28 -3.13 10.40 -14.44
CA LEU A 28 -3.28 9.10 -15.08
C LEU A 28 -4.66 8.51 -14.78
N VAL A 29 -5.23 7.82 -15.76
CA VAL A 29 -6.42 6.99 -15.60
C VAL A 29 -6.11 5.60 -16.16
N TYR A 30 -6.26 4.57 -15.35
CA TYR A 30 -5.94 3.19 -15.75
C TYR A 30 -6.86 2.17 -15.07
N ARG A 31 -6.84 0.91 -15.52
CA ARG A 31 -7.62 -0.18 -14.91
C ARG A 31 -6.70 -1.14 -14.18
N LYS A 32 -7.03 -1.44 -12.92
CA LYS A 32 -6.31 -2.42 -12.10
C LYS A 32 -7.20 -2.89 -10.95
N TRP A 33 -6.97 -4.12 -10.50
CA TRP A 33 -7.69 -4.72 -9.37
C TRP A 33 -9.22 -4.67 -9.48
N GLY A 34 -9.72 -4.90 -10.70
CA GLY A 34 -11.15 -4.98 -11.00
C GLY A 34 -11.87 -3.65 -11.19
N ASP A 35 -11.20 -2.50 -11.01
CA ASP A 35 -11.83 -1.18 -11.15
C ASP A 35 -10.90 -0.15 -11.82
N LEU A 36 -11.43 1.05 -12.04
CA LEU A 36 -10.71 2.22 -12.49
C LEU A 36 -9.90 2.82 -11.35
N GLN A 37 -8.64 3.14 -11.66
CA GLN A 37 -7.72 3.87 -10.80
C GLN A 37 -7.41 5.23 -11.42
N ARG A 38 -7.18 6.22 -10.57
CA ARG A 38 -6.79 7.58 -10.96
C ARG A 38 -5.61 8.05 -10.12
N ALA A 39 -4.70 8.76 -10.76
CA ALA A 39 -3.65 9.53 -10.12
C ALA A 39 -3.70 10.95 -10.65
N ARG A 40 -3.36 11.92 -9.80
CA ARG A 40 -3.29 13.35 -10.14
C ARG A 40 -1.85 13.76 -10.40
N ALA A 41 -1.66 14.97 -10.93
CA ALA A 41 -0.35 15.61 -10.89
C ALA A 41 0.19 15.63 -9.46
N GLY A 42 1.48 15.30 -9.31
CA GLY A 42 2.15 15.20 -8.01
C GLY A 42 2.04 13.85 -7.31
N ASP A 43 1.14 12.95 -7.73
CA ASP A 43 1.12 11.57 -7.22
C ASP A 43 2.32 10.77 -7.74
N TRP A 44 2.54 9.59 -7.18
CA TRP A 44 3.70 8.76 -7.52
C TRP A 44 3.29 7.56 -8.35
N LEU A 45 4.02 7.30 -9.44
CA LEU A 45 4.02 6.01 -10.12
C LEU A 45 5.06 5.11 -9.46
N VAL A 46 4.63 3.96 -8.98
CA VAL A 46 5.44 3.01 -8.20
C VAL A 46 5.51 1.69 -8.94
N ASP A 47 6.72 1.18 -9.12
CA ASP A 47 7.00 -0.19 -9.55
C ASP A 47 7.53 -0.98 -8.35
N ASN A 48 6.75 -1.96 -7.92
CA ASN A 48 7.07 -2.85 -6.82
C ASN A 48 7.31 -4.27 -7.35
N ASP A 49 8.48 -4.47 -7.95
CA ASP A 49 8.91 -5.75 -8.53
C ASP A 49 7.94 -6.23 -9.64
N GLY A 50 7.64 -5.34 -10.58
CA GLY A 50 6.73 -5.59 -11.70
C GLY A 50 5.26 -5.32 -11.38
N ASP A 51 4.88 -5.18 -10.11
CA ASP A 51 3.54 -4.72 -9.74
C ASP A 51 3.47 -3.19 -9.73
N VAL A 52 2.95 -2.62 -10.82
CA VAL A 52 2.93 -1.17 -11.05
C VAL A 52 1.59 -0.55 -10.65
N TYR A 53 1.64 0.51 -9.84
CA TYR A 53 0.46 1.23 -9.36
C TYR A 53 0.82 2.67 -9.00
N THR A 54 -0.19 3.49 -8.68
CA THR A 54 0.01 4.85 -8.20
C THR A 54 -0.27 4.98 -6.71
N VAL A 55 0.39 5.94 -6.07
CA VAL A 55 0.18 6.29 -4.66
C VAL A 55 0.00 7.80 -4.55
N ALA A 56 -1.04 8.22 -3.82
CA ALA A 56 -1.26 9.63 -3.50
C ALA A 56 -0.02 10.31 -2.90
N ALA A 57 0.25 11.56 -3.29
CA ALA A 57 1.48 12.28 -2.93
C ALA A 57 1.76 12.33 -1.41
N ASP A 58 0.75 12.63 -0.61
CA ASP A 58 0.84 12.73 0.85
C ASP A 58 0.98 11.36 1.52
N SER A 59 0.27 10.33 1.02
CA SER A 59 0.47 8.94 1.44
C SER A 59 1.90 8.47 1.16
N PHE A 60 2.45 8.81 -0.01
CA PHE A 60 3.82 8.44 -0.36
C PHE A 60 4.82 9.14 0.58
N ALA A 61 4.70 10.46 0.76
CA ALA A 61 5.57 11.22 1.66
C ALA A 61 5.51 10.75 3.12
N ALA A 62 4.34 10.30 3.59
CA ALA A 62 4.17 9.81 4.95
C ALA A 62 4.73 8.40 5.19
N THR A 63 4.82 7.57 4.15
CA THR A 63 5.08 6.13 4.31
C THR A 63 6.36 5.63 3.66
N TYR A 64 6.95 6.38 2.72
CA TYR A 64 8.17 6.00 2.00
C TYR A 64 9.34 6.92 2.34
N ARG A 65 10.53 6.33 2.35
CA ARG A 65 11.81 7.03 2.49
C ARG A 65 12.71 6.68 1.32
N GLU A 66 13.30 7.70 0.68
CA GLU A 66 14.29 7.49 -0.38
C GLU A 66 15.57 6.88 0.19
N VAL A 67 16.13 5.89 -0.51
CA VAL A 67 17.40 5.23 -0.15
C VAL A 67 18.48 5.49 -1.19
N SER A 68 18.08 5.71 -2.44
CA SER A 68 18.91 6.21 -3.53
C SER A 68 17.99 6.82 -4.59
N PRO A 69 18.49 7.63 -5.54
CA PRO A 69 17.65 8.30 -6.53
C PRO A 69 16.65 7.35 -7.20
N GLY A 70 15.36 7.64 -7.03
CA GLY A 70 14.28 6.84 -7.62
C GLY A 70 14.00 5.51 -6.91
N ARG A 71 14.68 5.20 -5.80
CA ARG A 71 14.50 3.98 -4.99
C ARG A 71 14.06 4.31 -3.58
N PHE A 72 12.97 3.68 -3.15
CA PHE A 72 12.29 4.01 -1.90
C PHE A 72 11.97 2.76 -1.10
N VAL A 73 12.03 2.85 0.23
CA VAL A 73 11.55 1.79 1.13
C VAL A 73 10.33 2.29 1.88
N LYS A 74 9.32 1.42 2.05
CA LYS A 74 8.18 1.71 2.91
C LYS A 74 8.62 1.58 4.37
N SER A 75 8.67 2.68 5.10
CA SER A 75 9.22 2.76 6.47
C SER A 75 8.15 2.85 7.55
N ALA A 76 6.93 3.26 7.22
CA ALA A 76 5.83 3.31 8.18
C ALA A 76 5.20 1.92 8.38
N PRO A 77 4.76 1.57 9.62
CA PRO A 77 3.95 0.38 9.84
C PRO A 77 2.59 0.50 9.16
N VAL A 78 1.90 -0.64 9.04
CA VAL A 78 0.55 -0.72 8.50
C VAL A 78 -0.36 -1.49 9.45
N TRP A 79 -1.67 -1.28 9.33
CA TRP A 79 -2.69 -1.98 10.10
C TRP A 79 -3.53 -2.85 9.18
N ALA A 80 -3.46 -4.16 9.38
CA ALA A 80 -4.04 -5.12 8.47
C ALA A 80 -4.99 -6.09 9.17
N VAL A 81 -6.01 -6.53 8.43
CA VAL A 81 -6.93 -7.58 8.84
C VAL A 81 -7.23 -8.46 7.64
N GLN A 82 -7.34 -9.77 7.85
CA GLN A 82 -7.69 -10.70 6.79
C GLN A 82 -9.19 -10.59 6.48
N ALA A 83 -9.53 -10.50 5.20
CA ALA A 83 -10.90 -10.40 4.72
C ALA A 83 -11.62 -11.75 4.90
N GLY A 84 -12.72 -11.76 5.66
CA GLY A 84 -13.53 -12.97 5.86
C GLY A 84 -14.41 -13.34 4.65
N SER A 85 -14.61 -12.41 3.72
CA SER A 85 -15.42 -12.58 2.52
C SER A 85 -14.85 -11.76 1.37
N ALA A 86 -15.20 -12.12 0.13
CA ALA A 86 -14.89 -11.30 -1.03
C ALA A 86 -15.62 -9.94 -0.96
N GLY A 87 -15.03 -8.92 -1.58
CA GLY A 87 -15.57 -7.56 -1.53
C GLY A 87 -14.69 -6.54 -2.25
N SER A 88 -14.84 -5.28 -1.86
CA SER A 88 -14.01 -4.19 -2.37
C SER A 88 -13.73 -3.15 -1.28
N VAL A 89 -12.61 -2.44 -1.42
CA VAL A 89 -12.23 -1.32 -0.53
C VAL A 89 -12.02 -0.06 -1.36
N VAL A 90 -12.52 1.06 -0.87
CA VAL A 90 -12.24 2.38 -1.45
C VAL A 90 -10.83 2.79 -1.06
N THR A 91 -10.02 3.16 -2.05
CA THR A 91 -8.67 3.68 -1.89
C THR A 91 -8.66 5.15 -2.27
N ARG A 92 -7.49 5.81 -2.19
CA ARG A 92 -7.35 7.20 -2.63
C ARG A 92 -7.38 7.34 -4.16
N GLU A 93 -6.92 6.30 -4.84
CA GLU A 93 -6.81 6.20 -6.30
C GLU A 93 -8.12 5.71 -6.93
N GLY A 94 -8.93 4.95 -6.19
CA GLY A 94 -10.16 4.36 -6.70
C GLY A 94 -10.72 3.28 -5.79
N ARG A 95 -10.84 2.06 -6.33
CA ARG A 95 -11.36 0.91 -5.60
C ARG A 95 -10.55 -0.33 -5.92
N THR A 96 -10.28 -1.15 -4.90
CA THR A 96 -9.57 -2.42 -5.04
C THR A 96 -10.49 -3.57 -4.66
N HIS A 97 -10.74 -4.48 -5.60
CA HIS A 97 -11.48 -5.72 -5.33
C HIS A 97 -10.57 -6.74 -4.63
N HIS A 98 -11.15 -7.56 -3.76
CA HIS A 98 -10.44 -8.59 -3.01
C HIS A 98 -11.30 -9.84 -2.82
N ALA A 99 -10.63 -10.98 -2.67
CA ALA A 99 -11.24 -12.26 -2.32
C ALA A 99 -11.30 -12.44 -0.80
N ALA A 100 -12.05 -13.46 -0.36
CA ALA A 100 -11.91 -13.96 1.00
C ALA A 100 -10.48 -14.50 1.20
N GLY A 101 -9.88 -14.21 2.34
CA GLY A 101 -8.50 -14.58 2.66
C GLY A 101 -7.44 -13.54 2.27
N ASP A 102 -7.77 -12.56 1.42
CA ASP A 102 -6.89 -11.42 1.13
C ASP A 102 -6.78 -10.48 2.34
N TRP A 103 -5.86 -9.53 2.30
CA TRP A 103 -5.64 -8.59 3.39
C TRP A 103 -6.18 -7.20 3.05
N LEU A 104 -6.97 -6.65 3.97
CA LEU A 104 -7.33 -5.25 4.00
C LEU A 104 -6.28 -4.51 4.82
N VAL A 105 -5.52 -3.63 4.19
CA VAL A 105 -4.40 -2.91 4.81
C VAL A 105 -4.71 -1.43 4.86
N SER A 106 -4.32 -0.77 5.95
CA SER A 106 -4.46 0.68 6.13
C SER A 106 -3.12 1.26 6.56
N ASN A 107 -2.76 2.43 6.01
CA ASN A 107 -1.56 3.15 6.47
C ASN A 107 -1.81 3.92 7.78
N GLN A 108 -3.07 4.04 8.23
CA GLN A 108 -3.45 4.69 9.48
C GLN A 108 -4.10 3.69 10.47
N PRO A 109 -3.89 3.87 11.79
CA PRO A 109 -4.43 2.98 12.83
C PRO A 109 -5.96 2.98 12.91
N ASP A 110 -6.60 4.08 12.52
CA ASP A 110 -8.07 4.23 12.46
C ASP A 110 -8.70 3.52 11.24
N GLY A 111 -7.88 2.92 10.38
CA GLY A 111 -8.32 2.26 9.14
C GLY A 111 -8.29 3.17 7.91
N GLY A 112 -7.89 4.43 8.04
CA GLY A 112 -7.72 5.36 6.93
C GLY A 112 -6.60 4.97 5.97
N ASP A 113 -6.68 5.49 4.74
CA ASP A 113 -5.72 5.22 3.66
C ASP A 113 -5.56 3.71 3.40
N ALA A 114 -6.69 3.10 3.02
CA ALA A 114 -6.84 1.66 2.89
C ALA A 114 -6.64 1.16 1.46
N TYR A 115 -6.14 -0.07 1.35
CA TYR A 115 -6.03 -0.83 0.10
C TYR A 115 -6.16 -2.33 0.41
N ALA A 116 -6.32 -3.14 -0.64
CA ALA A 116 -6.31 -4.58 -0.51
C ALA A 116 -5.11 -5.19 -1.24
N ILE A 117 -4.65 -6.33 -0.74
CA ILE A 117 -3.49 -7.05 -1.27
C ILE A 117 -3.72 -8.54 -1.09
N SER A 118 -3.26 -9.36 -2.04
CA SER A 118 -3.43 -10.80 -1.95
C SER A 118 -2.74 -11.39 -0.72
N ALA A 119 -3.24 -12.51 -0.21
CA ALA A 119 -2.62 -13.23 0.90
C ALA A 119 -1.14 -13.53 0.67
N GLU A 120 -0.81 -14.03 -0.53
CA GLU A 120 0.55 -14.35 -0.93
C GLU A 120 1.46 -13.12 -0.92
N ARG A 121 1.03 -12.03 -1.58
CA ARG A 121 1.82 -10.81 -1.67
C ARG A 121 1.96 -10.14 -0.31
N PHE A 122 0.95 -10.22 0.56
CA PHE A 122 1.04 -9.75 1.93
C PHE A 122 2.13 -10.49 2.72
N ALA A 123 2.15 -11.82 2.67
CA ALA A 123 3.12 -12.66 3.37
C ALA A 123 4.57 -12.41 2.92
N GLN A 124 4.78 -12.15 1.62
CA GLN A 124 6.08 -11.78 1.06
C GLN A 124 6.59 -10.44 1.58
N LEU A 125 5.68 -9.49 1.83
CA LEU A 125 6.05 -8.09 2.03
C LEU A 125 6.03 -7.65 3.49
N TYR A 126 5.21 -8.29 4.32
CA TYR A 126 4.95 -7.87 5.68
C TYR A 126 5.23 -8.99 6.68
N GLU A 127 5.54 -8.56 7.89
CA GLU A 127 5.63 -9.40 9.08
C GLU A 127 5.01 -8.68 10.28
N PRO A 128 4.50 -9.43 11.27
CA PRO A 128 3.98 -8.83 12.49
C PRO A 128 4.97 -7.84 13.08
N ASP A 129 4.47 -6.66 13.43
CA ASP A 129 5.25 -5.65 14.12
C ASP A 129 4.90 -5.72 15.60
N ASP A 130 5.48 -6.71 16.27
CA ASP A 130 5.37 -6.90 17.72
C ASP A 130 6.34 -5.95 18.43
N PRO A 131 5.85 -4.86 19.07
CA PRO A 131 6.73 -3.97 19.84
C PRO A 131 7.36 -4.65 21.07
N GLY A 132 7.01 -5.91 21.38
CA GLY A 132 7.53 -6.69 22.50
C GLY A 132 8.71 -7.62 22.19
N LEU A 133 9.20 -7.67 20.95
CA LEU A 133 10.26 -8.61 20.53
C LEU A 133 11.48 -7.94 19.88
N SER A 134 11.72 -6.68 20.21
CA SER A 134 12.99 -6.00 19.89
C SER A 134 13.86 -5.91 21.14
N ALA A 135 15.03 -6.58 21.08
CA ALA A 135 16.14 -6.64 22.03
C ALA A 135 16.02 -7.65 23.20
N VAL A 136 16.47 -8.88 22.94
CA VAL A 136 17.38 -9.63 23.83
C VAL A 136 18.69 -9.89 23.10
#